data_AF-A0A8T3RJN9-F1
#
_entry.id   AF-A0A8T3RJN9-F1
#
_cell.length_a   1.000
_cell.length_b   1.000
_cell.length_c   1.000
_cell.angle_alpha   90.00
_cell.angle_beta   90.00
_cell.angle_gamma   90.00
#
_symmetry.space_group_name_H-M   'P 1'
#
loop_
_entity.id
_entity.type
_entity.pdbx_description
1 polymer ?
#
loop_
_entity_poly.entity_id
_entity_poly.type
_entity_poly.pdbx_seq_one_letter_code
_entity_poly.pdbx_strand_id
1 'polypeptide(L)' 'MNLSIKNAPDDVVQRLRELASRHHRSLQGELMAILEESVRTPEPLSPDDVLKEVQRLTLQTPAEAAKLIRTDRDVR' A
#
# COMPACT_ATOMS: atom_id res chain seq x y z
N MET A 1 -15.22 22.61 10.37
CA MET A 1 -13.83 23.11 10.33
C MET A 1 -13.41 23.09 8.87
N ASN A 2 -12.82 24.17 8.35
CA ASN A 2 -12.49 24.29 6.93
C ASN A 2 -10.98 24.48 6.78
N LEU A 3 -10.35 23.76 5.84
CA LEU A 3 -8.96 23.95 5.46
C LEU A 3 -8.93 24.65 4.10
N SER A 4 -8.12 25.69 3.97
CA SER A 4 -7.93 26.42 2.72
C SER A 4 -6.45 26.49 2.39
N ILE A 5 -6.10 26.14 1.15
CA ILE A 5 -4.74 26.21 0.63
C ILE A 5 -4.65 27.46 -0.24
N LYS A 6 -3.84 28.43 0.17
CA LYS A 6 -3.58 29.65 -0.61
C LYS A 6 -2.47 29.38 -1.63
N ASN A 7 -2.57 30.03 -2.79
CA ASN A 7 -1.57 29.94 -3.87
C ASN A 7 -1.32 28.51 -4.36
N ALA A 8 -2.38 27.69 -4.45
CA ALA A 8 -2.27 26.37 -5.05
C ALA A 8 -1.94 26.52 -6.56
N PRO A 9 -0.89 25.87 -7.08
CA PRO A 9 -0.57 25.90 -8.50
C PRO A 9 -1.74 25.36 -9.34
N ASP A 10 -2.08 26.04 -10.43
CA ASP A 10 -3.25 25.69 -11.26
C ASP A 10 -3.11 24.29 -11.87
N ASP A 11 -1.90 23.88 -12.23
CA ASP A 11 -1.61 22.54 -12.76
C ASP A 11 -1.89 21.44 -11.73
N VAL A 12 -1.58 21.70 -10.45
CA VAL A 12 -1.87 20.77 -9.35
C VAL A 12 -3.38 20.67 -9.13
N VAL A 13 -4.09 21.80 -9.11
CA VAL A 13 -5.56 21.81 -8.96
C VAL A 13 -6.23 21.06 -10.11
N GLN A 14 -5.73 21.22 -11.33
CA GLN A 14 -6.26 20.53 -12.51
C GLN A 14 -6.05 19.01 -12.41
N ARG A 15 -4.85 18.55 -12.04
CA ARG A 15 -4.57 17.12 -11.82
C ARG A 15 -5.45 16.52 -10.72
N LEU A 16 -5.69 17.25 -9.64
CA LEU A 16 -6.57 16.80 -8.56
C LEU A 16 -8.03 16.64 -9.04
N ARG A 17 -8.51 17.52 -9.93
CA ARG A 17 -9.85 17.37 -10.53
C ARG A 17 -9.95 16.13 -11.42
N GLU A 18 -8.91 15.86 -12.21
CA GLU A 18 -8.85 14.67 -13.05
C GLU A 18 -8.84 13.38 -12.20
N LEU A 19 -8.03 13.35 -11.13
CA LEU A 19 -8.02 12.25 -10.17
C LEU A 19 -9.38 12.03 -9.52
N ALA A 20 -10.01 13.11 -9.03
CA ALA A 20 -11.34 13.05 -8.44
C ALA A 20 -12.39 12.47 -9.42
N SER A 21 -12.35 12.89 -10.70
CA SER A 21 -13.22 12.36 -11.74
C SER A 21 -12.97 10.87 -12.00
N ARG A 22 -11.71 10.42 -11.99
CA ARG A 22 -11.36 8.99 -12.17
C ARG A 22 -11.81 8.15 -10.99
N HIS A 23 -11.72 8.68 -9.78
CA HIS A 23 -12.14 8.01 -8.56
C HIS A 23 -13.64 8.16 -8.26
N HIS A 24 -14.39 8.82 -9.15
CA HIS A 24 -15.81 9.11 -8.98
C HIS A 24 -16.14 9.81 -7.64
N ARG A 25 -15.26 10.73 -7.23
CA ARG A 25 -15.37 11.50 -5.98
C ARG A 25 -15.44 12.99 -6.28
N SER A 26 -15.96 13.77 -5.32
CA SER A 26 -15.81 15.22 -5.37
C SER A 26 -14.35 15.62 -5.14
N LEU A 27 -13.95 16.82 -5.58
CA LEU A 27 -12.58 17.33 -5.35
C LEU A 27 -12.22 17.35 -3.86
N GLN A 28 -13.17 17.72 -3.00
CA GLN A 28 -12.97 17.69 -1.54
C GLN A 28 -12.83 16.27 -1.02
N GLY A 29 -13.63 15.32 -1.52
CA GLY A 29 -13.54 13.91 -1.12
C GLY A 29 -12.22 13.29 -1.54
N GLU A 30 -11.72 13.63 -2.72
CA GLU A 30 -10.42 13.17 -3.20
C GLU A 30 -9.27 13.74 -2.35
N LEU A 31 -9.30 15.04 -2.06
CA LEU A 31 -8.33 15.66 -1.16
C LEU A 31 -8.34 15.02 0.23
N MET A 32 -9.52 14.70 0.77
CA MET A 32 -9.62 14.04 2.06
C MET A 32 -9.01 12.64 2.01
N ALA A 33 -9.30 11.84 0.98
CA ALA A 33 -8.75 10.51 0.84
C ALA A 33 -7.21 10.52 0.74
N ILE A 34 -6.64 11.45 -0.04
CA ILE A 34 -5.19 11.60 -0.16
C ILE A 34 -4.57 11.99 1.19
N LEU A 35 -5.19 12.93 1.92
CA LEU A 35 -4.70 13.36 3.21
C LEU A 35 -4.79 12.23 4.25
N GLU A 36 -5.92 11.52 4.32
CA GLU A 36 -6.12 10.37 5.20
C GLU A 36 -5.07 9.29 4.98
N GLU A 37 -4.75 8.96 3.72
CA GLU A 37 -3.70 8.00 3.39
C GLU A 37 -2.31 8.55 3.74
N SER A 38 -2.06 9.84 3.52
CA SER A 38 -0.75 10.46 3.81
C SER A 38 -0.47 10.56 5.31
N VAL A 39 -1.50 10.74 6.15
CA VAL A 39 -1.36 10.77 7.61
C VAL A 39 -1.48 9.39 8.25
N ARG A 40 -1.90 8.38 7.47
CA ARG A 40 -1.84 6.99 7.91
C ARG A 40 -0.36 6.60 7.98
N THR A 41 0.23 6.74 9.15
CA THR A 41 1.49 6.07 9.46
C THR A 41 1.22 4.58 9.33
N PRO A 42 1.81 3.85 8.36
CA PRO A 42 1.79 2.41 8.46
C PRO A 42 2.49 2.10 9.78
N GLU A 43 1.78 1.51 10.73
CA GLU A 43 2.48 0.87 11.84
C GLU A 43 3.46 -0.10 11.18
N PRO A 44 4.79 0.13 11.31
CA PRO A 44 5.73 -0.77 10.70
C PRO A 44 5.49 -2.12 11.35
N LEU A 45 4.88 -3.04 10.60
CA LEU A 45 4.71 -4.40 11.07
C LEU A 45 6.12 -4.92 11.33
N SER A 46 6.37 -5.37 12.56
CA SER A 46 7.61 -6.08 12.82
C SER A 46 7.63 -7.35 11.95
N PRO A 47 8.81 -7.88 11.60
CA PRO A 47 8.90 -9.18 10.93
C PRO A 47 8.10 -10.28 11.63
N ASP A 48 7.98 -10.21 12.97
CA ASP A 48 7.17 -11.13 13.77
C ASP A 48 5.66 -10.95 13.54
N ASP A 49 5.18 -9.71 13.36
CA ASP A 49 3.77 -9.44 13.09
C ASP A 49 3.37 -9.92 11.69
N VAL A 50 4.28 -9.75 10.71
CA VAL A 50 4.10 -10.31 9.36
C VAL A 50 4.07 -11.84 9.41
N LEU A 51 4.98 -12.47 10.17
CA LEU A 51 5.01 -13.93 10.32
C LEU A 51 3.74 -14.47 10.97
N LYS A 52 3.22 -13.82 12.02
CA LYS A 52 1.94 -14.19 12.66
C LYS A 52 0.76 -14.07 11.71
N GLU A 53 0.71 -13.02 10.88
CA GLU A 53 -0.36 -12.84 9.88
C GLU A 53 -0.30 -13.96 8.83
N VAL A 54 0.88 -14.25 8.29
CA VAL A 54 1.09 -15.33 7.31
C VAL A 54 0.70 -16.70 7.87
N GLN A 55 1.05 -16.98 9.13
CA GLN A 55 0.65 -18.22 9.82
C GLN A 55 -0.88 -18.34 9.96
N ARG A 56 -1.58 -17.23 10.25
CA ARG A 56 -3.04 -17.20 10.36
C ARG A 56 -3.74 -17.45 9.03
N LEU A 57 -3.15 -16.95 7.95
CA LEU A 57 -3.66 -17.16 6.59
C LEU A 57 -3.53 -18.62 6.11
N THR A 58 -2.91 -19.49 6.92
CA THR A 58 -2.74 -20.93 6.64
C THR A 58 -2.12 -21.17 5.25
N LEU A 59 -1.27 -20.23 4.82
CA LEU A 59 -0.60 -20.30 3.53
C LEU A 59 0.39 -21.47 3.57
N GLN A 60 0.18 -22.46 2.72
CA GLN A 60 1.14 -23.53 2.52
C GLN A 60 2.20 -23.03 1.55
N THR A 61 3.41 -22.75 2.05
CA THR A 61 4.56 -22.59 1.18
C THR A 61 4.96 -23.98 0.69
N PRO A 62 4.94 -24.23 -0.63
CA PRO A 62 5.39 -25.51 -1.17
C PRO A 62 6.84 -25.75 -0.76
N ALA A 63 7.16 -26.97 -0.32
CA ALA A 63 8.53 -27.36 0.01
C ALA A 63 9.47 -27.43 -1.21
N GLU A 64 9.07 -26.85 -2.35
CA GLU A 64 9.82 -26.81 -3.60
C GLU A 64 11.20 -26.19 -3.41
N ALA A 65 11.32 -25.12 -2.61
CA ALA A 65 12.61 -24.53 -2.27
C ALA A 65 13.54 -25.52 -1.57
N ALA A 66 13.03 -26.28 -0.59
CA ALA A 66 13.81 -27.30 0.11
C ALA A 66 14.15 -28.50 -0.79
N LYS A 67 13.27 -28.84 -1.74
CA LYS A 67 13.52 -29.88 -2.74
C LYS A 67 14.63 -29.47 -3.71
N LEU A 68 14.59 -28.23 -4.21
CA LEU A 68 15.61 -27.67 -5.11
C LEU A 68 16.99 -27.65 -4.45
N ILE A 69 17.10 -27.19 -3.21
CA ILE A 69 18.38 -27.15 -2.47
C ILE A 69 18.96 -28.56 -2.26
N ARG A 70 18.11 -29.56 -1.98
CA ARG A 70 18.57 -30.95 -1.83
C ARG A 70 19.05 -31.53 -3.15
N THR A 71 18.31 -31.31 -4.23
CA THR A 71 18.72 -31.76 -5.57
C THR A 71 20.06 -31.15 -5.97
N ASP A 72 20.28 -29.86 -5.72
CA ASP A 72 21.55 -29.20 -6.06
C ASP A 72 22.73 -29.70 -5.21
N ARG A 73 22.47 -30.06 -3.94
CA ARG A 73 23.48 -30.65 -3.04
C ARG A 73 23.86 -32.07 -3.43
N ASP A 74 22.89 -32.91 -3.79
CA ASP A 74 23.10 -34.34 -4.03
C ASP A 74 23.75 -34.62 -5.41
N VAL A 75 23.86 -33.61 -6.26
CA VAL A 75 24.48 -33.68 -7.60
C VAL A 75 25.98 -33.34 -7.57
N ARG A 76 26.57 -32.99 -6.41
CA ARG A 76 27.96 -32.56 -6.27
C ARG A 76 28.89 -33.59 -5.62
#